data_AF-A0A7S4PDT4-F1
#
_entry.id   AF-A0A7S4PDT4-F1
#
_cell.length_a   1.000
_cell.length_b   1.000
_cell.length_c   1.000
_cell.angle_alpha   90.00
_cell.angle_beta   90.00
_cell.angle_gamma   90.00
#
_symmetry.space_group_name_H-M   'P 1'
#
loop_
_entity.id
_entity.type
_entity.pdbx_description
1 polymer ?
#
loop_
_entity_poly.entity_id
_entity_poly.type
_entity_poly.pdbx_seq_one_letter_code
_entity_poly.pdbx_strand_id
1 'polypeptide(L)'
;MSLALLPQGKATISFPSSSTYEGVVVQGSAHGEGKFVWSAPADWPPDKKFRKEYSGWFDRGSLTSKGKKSLYVLNKDIYQGEFEDGRAHGKGTFLWEDGRYFIGEFVNGKVHGEGKLVYPDGKEQQGRFEPCTAYWYKPLNIPPRFWPGNPIELKIFTDLLETEGWK
;
A
#
# COMPACT_ATOMS: atom_id res chain seq x y z
N MET A 1 18.70 -30.50 11.38
CA MET A 1 17.80 -29.55 10.70
C MET A 1 17.59 -28.37 11.64
N SER A 2 18.34 -27.29 11.44
CA SER A 2 18.20 -26.08 12.25
C SER A 2 16.96 -25.33 11.76
N LEU A 3 15.94 -25.22 12.62
CA LEU A 3 14.73 -24.46 12.33
C LEU A 3 15.10 -22.97 12.50
N ALA A 4 15.46 -22.31 11.40
CA ALA A 4 15.80 -20.88 11.44
C ALA A 4 14.65 -20.09 12.07
N LEU A 5 14.92 -19.42 13.18
CA LEU A 5 13.97 -18.54 13.86
C LEU A 5 13.74 -17.32 12.97
N LEU A 6 12.58 -17.30 12.30
CA LEU A 6 12.15 -16.14 11.53
C LEU A 6 12.08 -14.90 12.42
N PRO A 7 12.42 -13.70 11.91
CA PRO A 7 12.40 -12.48 12.68
C PRO A 7 11.02 -12.23 13.33
N GLN A 8 11.04 -11.81 14.59
CA GLN A 8 9.88 -11.46 15.40
C GLN A 8 10.08 -10.12 16.09
N GLY A 9 9.06 -9.27 16.11
CA GLY A 9 9.11 -7.94 16.72
C GLY A 9 9.32 -6.81 15.70
N LYS A 10 9.75 -5.64 16.16
CA LYS A 10 10.01 -4.51 15.25
C LYS A 10 11.28 -4.78 14.44
N ALA A 11 11.18 -4.68 13.12
CA ALA A 11 12.30 -4.87 12.21
C ALA A 11 12.21 -3.90 11.04
N THR A 12 13.39 -3.62 10.45
CA THR A 12 13.52 -2.95 9.17
C THR A 12 14.03 -3.97 8.16
N ILE A 13 13.30 -4.13 7.06
CA ILE A 13 13.61 -5.06 5.97
C ILE A 13 13.91 -4.22 4.73
N SER A 14 15.08 -4.44 4.12
CA SER A 14 15.45 -3.89 2.83
C SER A 14 15.36 -4.98 1.78
N PHE A 15 14.68 -4.72 0.68
CA PHE A 15 14.50 -5.66 -0.42
C PHE A 15 15.55 -5.40 -1.51
N PRO A 16 15.92 -6.38 -2.34
CA PRO A 16 16.85 -6.16 -3.46
C PRO A 16 16.33 -5.22 -4.54
N SER A 17 15.03 -4.95 -4.55
CA SER A 17 14.42 -3.85 -5.30
C SER A 17 14.75 -2.46 -4.74
N SER A 18 15.57 -2.38 -3.67
CA SER A 18 15.78 -1.20 -2.81
C SER A 18 14.57 -0.74 -2.01
N SER A 19 13.41 -1.41 -2.14
CA SER A 19 12.23 -1.10 -1.34
C SER A 19 12.51 -1.37 0.13
N THR A 20 11.80 -0.70 1.04
CA THR A 20 11.98 -0.89 2.47
C THR A 20 10.66 -1.08 3.19
N TYR A 21 10.68 -1.91 4.21
CA TYR A 21 9.61 -2.06 5.18
C TYR A 21 10.17 -1.80 6.57
N GLU A 22 9.45 -1.03 7.37
CA GLU A 22 9.74 -0.81 8.77
C GLU A 22 8.47 -1.07 9.57
N GLY A 23 8.49 -2.03 10.49
CA GLY A 23 7.29 -2.36 11.25
C GLY A 23 7.42 -3.63 12.04
N VAL A 24 6.29 -4.13 12.52
CA VAL A 24 6.24 -5.38 13.27
C VAL A 24 6.24 -6.57 12.30
N VAL A 25 7.08 -7.55 12.60
CA VAL A 25 7.24 -8.79 11.84
C VAL A 25 6.91 -9.94 12.78
N VAL A 26 6.12 -10.90 12.32
CA VAL A 26 5.77 -12.11 13.06
C VAL A 26 5.99 -13.28 12.13
N GLN A 27 6.86 -14.22 12.54
CA GLN A 27 7.23 -15.39 11.71
C GLN A 27 7.64 -14.98 10.29
N GLY A 28 8.48 -13.93 10.18
CA GLY A 28 9.01 -13.47 8.89
C GLY A 28 8.00 -12.76 7.99
N SER A 29 6.79 -12.47 8.48
CA SER A 29 5.76 -11.73 7.75
C SER A 29 5.44 -10.40 8.41
N ALA A 30 5.25 -9.33 7.62
CA ALA A 30 4.75 -8.06 8.11
C ALA A 30 3.38 -8.25 8.80
N HIS A 31 3.25 -7.75 10.03
CA HIS A 31 2.07 -7.92 10.86
C HIS A 31 1.96 -6.75 11.82
N GLY A 32 0.79 -6.16 12.01
CA GLY A 32 0.64 -4.97 12.84
C GLY A 32 0.92 -3.67 12.10
N GLU A 33 1.25 -2.61 12.82
CA GLU A 33 1.59 -1.32 12.22
C GLU A 33 2.96 -1.38 11.54
N GLY A 34 3.04 -0.79 10.36
CA GLY A 34 4.29 -0.62 9.65
C GLY A 34 4.19 0.44 8.57
N LYS A 35 5.35 0.75 8.00
CA LYS A 35 5.54 1.61 6.86
C LYS A 35 6.28 0.83 5.78
N PHE A 36 5.76 0.86 4.56
CA PHE A 36 6.41 0.34 3.38
C PHE A 36 6.70 1.48 2.41
N VAL A 37 7.93 1.53 1.90
CA VAL A 37 8.39 2.50 0.90
C VAL A 37 8.88 1.72 -0.30
N TRP A 38 8.23 1.91 -1.45
CA TRP A 38 8.67 1.30 -2.69
C TRP A 38 9.77 2.15 -3.32
N SER A 39 10.75 1.48 -3.91
CA SER A 39 11.68 2.11 -4.83
C SER A 39 11.07 2.26 -6.21
N ALA A 40 11.65 3.20 -6.97
CA ALA A 40 11.29 3.40 -8.36
C ALA A 40 11.55 2.12 -9.16
N PRO A 41 10.63 1.71 -10.05
CA PRO A 41 10.90 0.68 -11.04
C PRO A 41 12.14 1.01 -11.89
N ALA A 42 12.83 -0.01 -12.39
CA ALA A 42 14.05 0.19 -13.19
C ALA A 42 13.81 0.96 -14.50
N ASP A 43 12.58 0.88 -15.04
CA ASP A 43 12.11 1.57 -16.23
C ASP A 43 11.53 2.97 -15.95
N TRP A 44 11.54 3.42 -14.69
CA TRP A 44 11.00 4.73 -14.34
C TRP A 44 11.92 5.87 -14.85
N PRO A 45 11.36 6.93 -15.47
CA PRO A 45 12.16 8.03 -15.99
C PRO A 45 13.02 8.70 -14.90
N PRO A 46 14.34 8.85 -15.12
CA PRO A 46 15.27 9.33 -14.09
C PRO A 46 15.03 10.81 -13.73
N ASP A 47 14.43 11.58 -14.63
CA ASP A 47 14.06 12.98 -14.42
C ASP A 47 12.77 13.14 -13.59
N LYS A 48 11.98 12.07 -13.40
CA LYS A 48 10.70 12.12 -12.69
C LYS A 48 10.84 11.64 -11.25
N LYS A 49 10.33 12.45 -10.32
CA LYS A 49 10.22 12.05 -8.91
C LYS A 49 9.24 10.87 -8.77
N PHE A 50 9.72 9.74 -8.28
CA PHE A 50 8.90 8.62 -7.85
C PHE A 50 8.69 8.69 -6.34
N ARG A 51 7.45 8.53 -5.90
CA ARG A 51 7.15 8.31 -4.49
C ARG A 51 6.02 7.30 -4.39
N LYS A 52 6.22 6.19 -3.71
CA LYS A 52 5.13 5.27 -3.39
C LYS A 52 5.37 4.76 -1.99
N GLU A 53 4.41 5.01 -1.10
CA GLU A 53 4.53 4.75 0.33
C GLU A 53 3.19 4.31 0.90
N TYR A 54 3.24 3.43 1.90
CA TYR A 54 2.09 3.00 2.67
C TYR A 54 2.48 3.01 4.14
N SER A 55 1.63 3.57 4.98
CA SER A 55 1.74 3.50 6.43
C SER A 55 0.41 3.02 6.98
N GLY A 56 0.41 1.88 7.65
CA GLY A 56 -0.85 1.31 8.12
C GLY A 56 -0.68 -0.07 8.70
N TRP A 57 -1.79 -0.78 8.77
CA TRP A 57 -1.83 -2.11 9.35
C TRP A 57 -1.57 -3.19 8.30
N PHE A 58 -0.81 -4.19 8.71
CA PHE A 58 -0.45 -5.38 7.94
C PHE A 58 -0.95 -6.62 8.68
N ASP A 59 -1.41 -7.63 7.94
CA ASP A 59 -1.72 -8.94 8.47
C ASP A 59 -1.16 -10.01 7.53
N ARG A 60 -0.16 -10.76 8.01
CA ARG A 60 0.49 -11.85 7.26
C ARG A 60 0.96 -11.38 5.87
N GLY A 61 1.62 -10.22 5.82
CA GLY A 61 2.13 -9.64 4.58
C GLY A 61 1.06 -9.05 3.65
N SER A 62 -0.22 -9.01 4.08
CA SER A 62 -1.31 -8.35 3.36
C SER A 62 -1.66 -7.02 4.00
N LEU A 63 -2.03 -6.04 3.20
CA LEU A 63 -2.51 -4.74 3.69
C LEU A 63 -3.96 -4.90 4.07
N THR A 64 -4.26 -4.70 5.34
CA THR A 64 -5.62 -4.72 5.82
C THR A 64 -5.76 -3.67 6.89
N SER A 65 -6.78 -2.84 6.78
CA SER A 65 -7.13 -1.89 7.83
C SER A 65 -7.78 -2.59 9.02
N LYS A 66 -8.58 -3.64 8.81
CA LYS A 66 -9.54 -4.15 9.83
C LYS A 66 -10.28 -3.00 10.54
N GLY A 67 -10.68 -1.96 9.80
CA GLY A 67 -11.30 -0.74 10.35
C GLY A 67 -10.33 0.37 10.80
N LYS A 68 -9.01 0.18 10.68
CA LYS A 68 -7.99 1.18 11.02
C LYS A 68 -7.61 2.06 9.83
N LYS A 69 -7.59 3.37 10.04
CA LYS A 69 -7.11 4.32 9.02
C LYS A 69 -5.64 4.07 8.70
N SER A 70 -5.35 3.94 7.42
CA SER A 70 -4.02 3.82 6.86
C SER A 70 -3.79 4.93 5.84
N LEU A 71 -2.54 5.29 5.62
CA LEU A 71 -2.11 6.31 4.68
C LEU A 71 -1.41 5.62 3.50
N TYR A 72 -1.81 5.96 2.30
CA TYR A 72 -1.13 5.57 1.08
C TYR A 72 -0.81 6.80 0.26
N VAL A 73 0.41 6.85 -0.26
CA VAL A 73 0.88 7.93 -1.11
C VAL A 73 1.38 7.35 -2.42
N LEU A 74 0.90 7.90 -3.52
CA LEU A 74 1.40 7.63 -4.86
C LEU A 74 1.72 8.95 -5.56
N ASN A 75 3.00 9.28 -5.63
CA ASN A 75 3.55 10.53 -6.11
C ASN A 75 2.98 11.70 -5.31
N LYS A 76 2.00 12.42 -5.87
CA LYS A 76 1.27 13.51 -5.22
C LYS A 76 -0.16 13.15 -4.84
N ASP A 77 -0.66 12.00 -5.29
CA ASP A 77 -1.95 11.46 -4.87
C ASP A 77 -1.82 10.86 -3.47
N ILE A 78 -2.75 11.19 -2.57
CA ILE A 78 -2.75 10.71 -1.18
C ILE A 78 -4.12 10.11 -0.87
N TYR A 79 -4.13 8.89 -0.36
CA TYR A 79 -5.31 8.26 0.21
C TYR A 79 -5.13 8.06 1.70
N GLN A 80 -6.13 8.41 2.49
CA GLN A 80 -6.19 8.11 3.90
C GLN A 80 -7.52 7.43 4.20
N GLY A 81 -7.49 6.16 4.57
CA GLY A 81 -8.72 5.41 4.79
C GLY A 81 -8.45 3.95 5.09
N GLU A 82 -9.49 3.16 4.95
CA GLU A 82 -9.45 1.73 5.19
C GLU A 82 -9.01 0.96 3.94
N PHE A 83 -8.42 -0.22 4.14
CA PHE A 83 -7.93 -1.09 3.08
C PHE A 83 -8.42 -2.52 3.31
N GLU A 84 -8.91 -3.14 2.25
CA GLU A 84 -9.28 -4.55 2.20
C GLU A 84 -8.61 -5.19 0.98
N ASP A 85 -7.88 -6.28 1.19
CA ASP A 85 -7.12 -6.99 0.15
C ASP A 85 -6.27 -6.06 -0.73
N GLY A 86 -5.56 -5.11 -0.10
CA GLY A 86 -4.70 -4.16 -0.79
C GLY A 86 -5.44 -3.09 -1.59
N ARG A 87 -6.76 -2.95 -1.44
CA ARG A 87 -7.58 -1.92 -2.10
C ARG A 87 -8.23 -0.99 -1.09
N ALA A 88 -8.41 0.28 -1.45
CA ALA A 88 -9.21 1.19 -0.65
C ALA A 88 -10.64 0.63 -0.47
N HIS A 89 -11.09 0.57 0.78
CA HIS A 89 -12.40 0.07 1.18
C HIS A 89 -12.92 0.93 2.34
N GLY A 90 -14.22 0.93 2.62
CA GLY A 90 -14.78 1.62 3.77
C GLY A 90 -14.69 3.14 3.67
N LYS A 91 -14.56 3.85 4.79
CA LYS A 91 -14.50 5.31 4.79
C LYS A 91 -13.08 5.80 4.53
N GLY A 92 -12.95 6.79 3.65
CA GLY A 92 -11.66 7.37 3.35
C GLY A 92 -11.72 8.79 2.81
N THR A 93 -10.54 9.37 2.71
CA THR A 93 -10.27 10.64 2.05
C THR A 93 -9.25 10.40 0.95
N PHE A 94 -9.51 10.87 -0.25
CA PHE A 94 -8.55 10.85 -1.36
C PHE A 94 -8.24 12.28 -1.79
N LEU A 95 -6.97 12.62 -1.90
CA LEU A 95 -6.44 13.88 -2.40
C LEU A 95 -5.73 13.60 -3.73
N TRP A 96 -6.18 14.25 -4.79
CA TRP A 96 -5.54 14.18 -6.11
C TRP A 96 -4.37 15.16 -6.19
N GLU A 97 -3.41 14.86 -7.07
CA GLU A 97 -2.33 15.77 -7.43
C GLU A 97 -2.80 17.18 -7.84
N ASP A 98 -3.97 17.29 -8.46
CA ASP A 98 -4.55 18.57 -8.90
C ASP A 98 -5.17 19.38 -7.74
N GLY A 99 -5.15 18.87 -6.51
CA GLY A 99 -5.66 19.53 -5.32
C GLY A 99 -7.13 19.27 -5.04
N ARG A 100 -7.85 18.54 -5.90
CA ARG A 100 -9.19 18.03 -5.56
C ARG A 100 -9.08 17.07 -4.40
N TYR A 101 -10.11 16.98 -3.56
CA TYR A 101 -10.21 15.92 -2.57
C TYR A 101 -11.63 15.37 -2.44
N PHE A 102 -11.74 14.10 -2.09
CA PHE A 102 -12.99 13.39 -1.91
C PHE A 102 -13.01 12.78 -0.52
N ILE A 103 -14.12 12.91 0.18
CA ILE A 103 -14.39 12.29 1.47
C ILE A 103 -15.64 11.45 1.31
N GLY A 104 -15.57 10.15 1.54
CA GLY A 104 -16.72 9.27 1.36
C GLY A 104 -16.38 7.80 1.51
N GLU A 105 -17.24 6.95 0.97
CA GLU A 105 -17.04 5.51 1.00
C GLU A 105 -16.28 5.01 -0.24
N PHE A 106 -15.53 3.94 -0.04
CA PHE A 106 -14.75 3.26 -1.05
C PHE A 106 -15.10 1.77 -1.04
N VAL A 107 -15.23 1.17 -2.21
CA VAL A 107 -15.43 -0.28 -2.36
C VAL A 107 -14.54 -0.75 -3.51
N ASN A 108 -13.68 -1.73 -3.25
CA ASN A 108 -12.75 -2.29 -4.24
C ASN A 108 -11.90 -1.23 -4.97
N GLY A 109 -11.42 -0.23 -4.23
CA GLY A 109 -10.57 0.83 -4.78
C GLY A 109 -11.32 1.94 -5.53
N LYS A 110 -12.66 1.95 -5.50
CA LYS A 110 -13.50 2.93 -6.20
C LYS A 110 -14.35 3.70 -5.20
N VAL A 111 -14.60 4.98 -5.47
CA VAL A 111 -15.60 5.75 -4.71
C VAL A 111 -16.97 5.10 -4.85
N HIS A 112 -17.72 5.11 -3.75
CA HIS A 112 -19.01 4.47 -3.62
C HIS A 112 -19.85 5.22 -2.58
N GLY A 113 -21.16 5.06 -2.63
CA GLY A 113 -22.06 5.52 -1.57
C GLY A 113 -22.07 7.04 -1.42
N GLU A 114 -22.37 7.52 -0.22
CA GLU A 114 -22.41 8.95 0.07
C GLU A 114 -20.98 9.53 0.17
N GLY A 115 -20.79 10.70 -0.41
CA GLY A 115 -19.52 11.40 -0.34
C GLY A 115 -19.60 12.90 -0.65
N LYS A 116 -18.44 13.54 -0.54
CA LYS A 116 -18.22 14.95 -0.82
C LYS A 116 -16.93 15.10 -1.62
N LEU A 117 -17.05 15.55 -2.87
CA LEU A 117 -15.94 15.96 -3.72
C LEU A 117 -15.77 17.48 -3.62
N VAL A 118 -14.55 17.94 -3.38
CA VAL A 118 -14.20 19.36 -3.29
C VAL A 118 -13.09 19.67 -4.27
N TYR A 119 -13.27 20.77 -5.00
CA TYR A 119 -12.34 21.25 -6.01
C TYR A 119 -11.41 22.33 -5.43
N PRO A 120 -10.22 22.55 -6.03
CA PRO A 120 -9.29 23.60 -5.59
C PRO A 120 -9.89 25.01 -5.59
N ASP A 121 -10.88 25.26 -6.46
CA ASP A 121 -11.61 26.53 -6.54
C ASP A 121 -12.69 26.68 -5.44
N GLY A 122 -12.79 25.71 -4.53
CA GLY A 122 -13.75 25.68 -3.43
C GLY A 122 -15.12 25.16 -3.80
N LYS A 123 -15.38 24.82 -5.08
CA LYS A 123 -16.64 24.17 -5.45
C LYS A 123 -16.73 22.81 -4.80
N GLU A 124 -17.93 22.44 -4.38
CA GLU A 124 -18.19 21.14 -3.78
C GLU A 124 -19.39 20.45 -4.42
N GLN A 125 -19.29 19.14 -4.54
CA GLN A 125 -20.36 18.26 -4.98
C GLN A 125 -20.56 17.20 -3.91
N GLN A 126 -21.78 17.13 -3.38
CA GLN A 126 -22.19 16.16 -2.37
C GLN A 126 -23.27 15.25 -2.94
N GLY A 127 -23.32 14.02 -2.45
CA GLY A 127 -24.39 13.07 -2.74
C GLY A 127 -23.87 11.65 -2.92
N ARG A 128 -24.70 10.82 -3.56
CA ARG A 128 -24.39 9.42 -3.81
C ARG A 128 -23.54 9.26 -5.06
N PHE A 129 -22.33 8.72 -4.89
CA PHE A 129 -21.41 8.35 -5.95
C PHE A 129 -21.56 6.86 -6.25
N GLU A 130 -21.92 6.54 -7.49
CA GLU A 130 -21.89 5.16 -7.96
C GLU A 130 -20.47 4.78 -8.39
N PRO A 131 -20.12 3.48 -8.35
CA PRO A 131 -18.81 3.01 -8.79
C PRO A 131 -18.72 3.19 -10.31
N CYS A 132 -18.29 4.36 -10.75
CA CYS A 132 -18.12 4.67 -12.17
C CYS A 132 -17.16 3.64 -12.79
N THR A 133 -17.58 3.06 -13.92
CA THR A 133 -16.69 2.38 -14.88
C THR A 133 -15.77 3.37 -15.60
N ALA A 134 -15.95 4.68 -15.36
CA ALA A 134 -15.21 5.75 -15.98
C ALA A 134 -13.75 5.83 -15.53
N TYR A 135 -12.89 6.02 -16.54
CA TYR A 135 -11.44 6.16 -16.63
C TYR A 135 -10.70 7.10 -15.65
N TRP A 136 -11.31 7.51 -14.53
CA TRP A 136 -10.76 8.50 -13.59
C TRP A 136 -10.22 7.93 -12.28
N TYR A 137 -9.84 6.65 -12.26
CA TYR A 137 -9.22 6.05 -11.07
C TYR A 137 -8.02 5.20 -11.48
N LYS A 138 -6.82 5.65 -11.12
CA LYS A 138 -5.69 4.73 -10.96
C LYS A 138 -6.11 3.80 -9.82
N PRO A 139 -6.27 2.49 -10.05
CA PRO A 139 -6.69 1.62 -8.98
C PRO A 139 -5.64 1.72 -7.87
N LEU A 140 -6.09 2.04 -6.66
CA LEU A 140 -5.33 1.92 -5.42
C LEU A 140 -5.10 0.43 -5.10
N ASN A 141 -4.71 -0.33 -6.11
CA ASN A 141 -4.35 -1.74 -6.04
C ASN A 141 -2.90 -1.77 -5.59
N ILE A 142 -2.74 -1.90 -4.29
CA ILE A 142 -1.49 -2.36 -3.74
C ILE A 142 -1.55 -3.89 -3.81
N PRO A 143 -0.53 -4.57 -4.37
CA PRO A 143 -0.57 -6.03 -4.48
C PRO A 143 -0.88 -6.64 -3.10
N PRO A 144 -1.94 -7.46 -2.97
CA PRO A 144 -2.45 -7.93 -1.69
C PRO A 144 -1.46 -8.82 -0.93
N ARG A 145 -0.42 -9.33 -1.59
CA ARG A 145 0.63 -10.13 -0.96
C ARG A 145 1.99 -9.55 -1.31
N PHE A 146 2.68 -9.02 -0.32
CA PHE A 146 4.08 -8.64 -0.44
C PHE A 146 5.03 -9.81 -0.27
N TRP A 147 4.56 -10.92 0.30
CA TRP A 147 5.43 -12.01 0.70
C TRP A 147 4.67 -13.33 0.95
N PRO A 148 5.20 -14.49 0.53
CA PRO A 148 5.77 -14.79 -0.77
C PRO A 148 4.62 -15.07 -1.77
N GLY A 149 4.51 -14.23 -2.79
CA GLY A 149 3.49 -14.41 -3.83
C GLY A 149 3.84 -13.74 -5.17
N ASN A 150 4.92 -12.96 -5.21
CA ASN A 150 5.53 -12.49 -6.44
C ASN A 150 6.69 -13.45 -6.80
N PRO A 151 6.65 -14.17 -7.94
CA PRO A 151 7.68 -15.15 -8.32
C PRO A 151 9.10 -14.58 -8.36
N ILE A 152 9.24 -13.28 -8.66
CA ILE A 152 10.55 -12.61 -8.76
C ILE A 152 11.17 -12.41 -7.37
N GLU A 153 10.38 -12.01 -6.36
CA GLU A 153 10.87 -11.79 -4.99
C GLU A 153 11.02 -13.10 -4.20
N LEU A 154 10.20 -14.11 -4.53
CA LEU A 154 10.33 -15.48 -4.01
C LEU A 154 11.70 -16.08 -4.34
N LYS A 155 12.15 -15.92 -5.59
CA LYS A 155 13.44 -16.44 -6.06
C LYS A 155 14.62 -15.73 -5.38
N ILE A 156 14.53 -14.41 -5.25
CA ILE A 156 15.54 -13.60 -4.59
C ILE A 156 15.61 -13.91 -3.08
N PHE A 157 14.49 -14.17 -2.42
CA PHE A 157 14.46 -14.55 -1.00
C PHE A 157 15.01 -15.96 -0.75
N THR A 158 14.70 -16.93 -1.62
CA THR A 158 15.32 -18.26 -1.56
C THR A 158 16.82 -18.17 -1.80
N ASP A 159 17.25 -17.36 -2.77
CA ASP A 159 18.68 -17.17 -3.08
C ASP A 159 19.41 -16.45 -1.93
N LEU A 160 18.80 -15.47 -1.26
CA LEU A 160 19.35 -14.81 -0.05
C LEU A 160 19.46 -15.76 1.15
N LEU A 161 18.48 -16.63 1.38
CA LEU A 161 18.56 -17.65 2.43
C LEU A 161 19.64 -18.71 2.15
N GLU A 162 19.90 -19.01 0.87
CA GLU A 162 20.95 -19.94 0.44
C GLU A 162 22.35 -19.31 0.46
N THR A 163 22.47 -18.01 0.16
CA THR A 163 23.77 -17.31 0.05
C THR A 163 24.28 -16.76 1.37
N GLU A 164 23.41 -16.38 2.30
CA GLU A 164 23.81 -15.86 3.61
C GLU A 164 24.31 -16.94 4.59
N GLY A 165 24.26 -18.23 4.23
CA GLY A 165 25.06 -19.27 4.89
C GLY A 165 24.96 -19.29 6.43
N TRP A 166 23.79 -19.02 7.00
CA TRP A 166 23.57 -19.14 8.44
C TRP A 166 23.44 -20.64 8.77
N LYS A 167 24.57 -21.24 9.17
CA LYS A 167 24.68 -22.58 9.77
C LYS A 167 24.10 -22.60 11.19
#